data_AF-A0A4R4M9K5-F1
#
_entry.id   AF-A0A4R4M9K5-F1
#
_cell.length_a   1.000
_cell.length_b   1.000
_cell.length_c   1.000
_cell.angle_alpha   90.00
_cell.angle_beta   90.00
_cell.angle_gamma   90.00
#
_symmetry.space_group_name_H-M   'P 1'
#
loop_
_entity.id
_entity.type
_entity.pdbx_description
1 polymer ?
#
loop_
_entity_poly.entity_id
_entity_poly.type
_entity_poly.pdbx_seq_one_letter_code
_entity_poly.pdbx_strand_id
1 'polypeptide(L)'
;MLTEDPAVVPVADLVFRSVHVSGFWLPSTCGPSLPRSVPSSVTRSARRPGPVTSRRTWRFPQPEVRDAVQQAGRPGRTGKVLLAS
;
A
#
# COMPACT_ATOMS: atom_id res chain seq x y z
N MET A 1 1.22 5.18 -0.94
CA MET A 1 1.13 6.61 -0.61
C MET A 1 -0.31 6.86 -0.24
N LEU A 2 -0.60 6.96 1.05
CA LEU A 2 -1.75 7.73 1.48
C LEU A 2 -1.26 9.16 1.35
N THR A 3 -1.57 9.80 0.22
CA THR A 3 -1.19 11.18 0.00
C THR A 3 -2.12 11.98 0.91
N GLU A 4 -1.59 12.51 2.01
CA GLU A 4 -2.33 13.43 2.88
C GLU A 4 -2.63 14.77 2.17
N ASP A 5 -2.00 14.99 1.02
CA ASP A 5 -2.26 16.10 0.12
C ASP A 5 -3.42 15.75 -0.83
N PRO A 6 -4.49 16.57 -0.90
CA PRO A 6 -5.61 16.32 -1.80
C PRO A 6 -5.15 16.37 -3.25
N ALA A 7 -5.44 15.31 -4.01
CA ALA A 7 -5.23 15.33 -5.46
C ALA A 7 -6.24 16.28 -6.11
N VAL A 8 -5.76 17.35 -6.75
CA VAL A 8 -6.60 18.31 -7.48
C VAL A 8 -6.70 17.86 -8.94
N VAL A 9 -7.94 17.69 -9.43
CA VAL A 9 -8.22 17.38 -10.84
C VAL A 9 -8.94 18.57 -11.48
N PRO A 10 -8.40 19.16 -12.56
CA PRO A 10 -9.06 20.25 -13.27
C PRO A 10 -10.42 19.82 -13.84
N VAL A 11 -11.44 20.67 -13.70
CA VAL A 11 -12.79 20.39 -14.23
C VAL A 11 -12.78 20.17 -15.74
N ALA A 12 -11.91 20.87 -16.47
CA ALA A 12 -11.77 20.71 -17.91
C ALA A 12 -11.37 19.27 -18.31
N ASP A 13 -10.59 18.58 -17.49
CA ASP A 13 -10.18 17.20 -17.75
C ASP A 13 -11.34 16.21 -17.53
N LEU A 14 -12.23 16.50 -16.57
CA LEU A 14 -13.43 15.71 -16.35
C LEU A 14 -14.44 15.86 -17.51
N VAL A 15 -14.63 17.10 -18.00
CA VAL A 15 -15.67 17.43 -18.99
C VAL A 15 -15.23 17.15 -20.42
N PHE A 16 -14.02 17.56 -20.80
CA PHE A 16 -13.58 17.54 -22.20
C PHE A 16 -12.65 16.37 -22.53
N ARG A 17 -12.04 15.74 -21.51
CA ARG A 17 -11.08 14.64 -21.71
C ARG A 17 -11.57 13.30 -21.18
N SER A 18 -12.82 13.23 -20.69
CA SER A 18 -13.42 11.99 -20.15
C SER A 18 -12.54 11.33 -19.09
N VAL A 19 -11.86 12.12 -18.25
CA VAL A 19 -11.10 11.58 -17.12
C VAL A 19 -12.08 11.13 -16.04
N HIS A 20 -11.89 9.90 -15.56
CA HIS A 20 -12.70 9.33 -14.48
C HIS A 20 -11.89 9.23 -13.18
N VAL A 21 -12.47 9.73 -12.09
CA VAL A 21 -11.91 9.59 -10.74
C VAL A 21 -12.67 8.48 -10.01
N SER A 22 -11.95 7.47 -9.53
CA SER A 22 -12.52 6.38 -8.74
C SER A 22 -11.76 6.24 -7.42
N GLY A 23 -12.50 6.11 -6.33
CA GLY A 23 -11.95 5.77 -5.02
C GLY A 23 -11.85 4.26 -4.85
N PHE A 24 -10.81 3.79 -4.16
CA PHE A 24 -10.66 2.39 -3.81
C PHE A 24 -10.26 2.25 -2.34
N TRP A 25 -11.04 1.46 -1.60
CA TRP A 25 -10.79 1.17 -0.20
C TRP A 25 -10.66 -0.34 -0.01
N LEU A 26 -9.45 -0.78 0.32
CA LEU A 26 -9.13 -2.21 0.49
C LEU A 26 -10.03 -2.90 1.52
N PRO A 27 -10.29 -2.32 2.71
CA PRO A 27 -11.16 -2.96 3.70
C PRO A 27 -12.62 -3.14 3.28
N SER A 28 -13.14 -2.39 2.29
CA SER A 28 -14.53 -2.56 1.81
C SER A 28 -14.64 -3.50 0.62
N THR A 29 -13.54 -3.73 -0.11
CA THR A 29 -13.50 -4.65 -1.26
C THR A 29 -13.07 -6.07 -0.87
N CYS A 30 -12.37 -6.21 0.24
CA CYS A 30 -12.18 -7.49 0.92
C CYS A 30 -13.11 -7.50 2.15
N GLY A 31 -14.24 -8.20 2.09
CA GLY A 31 -15.18 -8.30 3.22
C GLY A 31 -14.51 -8.78 4.53
N PRO A 32 -15.25 -8.83 5.66
CA PRO A 32 -14.71 -9.17 6.99
C PRO A 32 -14.00 -10.54 7.05
N SER A 33 -14.26 -11.41 6.09
CA SER A 33 -13.38 -12.52 5.76
C SER A 33 -12.50 -12.15 4.56
N LEU A 34 -11.22 -11.84 4.79
CA LEU A 34 -10.22 -12.24 3.80
C LEU A 34 -10.27 -13.77 3.78
N PRO A 35 -10.81 -14.45 2.74
CA PRO A 35 -10.51 -15.86 2.61
C PRO A 35 -8.98 -15.99 2.57
N ARG A 36 -8.42 -17.07 3.13
CA ARG A 36 -6.98 -17.40 3.02
C ARG A 36 -6.44 -17.27 1.59
N SER A 37 -7.31 -17.23 0.59
CA SER A 37 -7.06 -16.70 -0.74
C SER A 37 -7.26 -15.17 -0.83
N VAL A 38 -6.21 -14.41 -0.52
CA VAL A 38 -5.88 -13.24 -1.38
C VAL A 38 -6.05 -13.73 -2.82
N PRO A 39 -6.75 -13.00 -3.74
CA PRO A 39 -6.95 -13.48 -5.10
C PRO A 39 -5.59 -13.94 -5.63
N SER A 40 -5.52 -15.25 -5.86
CA SER A 40 -4.26 -15.94 -6.14
C SER A 40 -3.55 -15.35 -7.36
N SER A 41 -4.25 -14.55 -8.18
CA SER A 41 -3.67 -13.76 -9.26
C SER A 41 -2.61 -12.75 -8.78
N VAL A 42 -2.77 -12.09 -7.63
CA VAL A 42 -1.82 -11.06 -7.14
C VAL A 42 -0.60 -11.70 -6.45
N THR A 43 -0.79 -12.80 -5.71
CA THR A 43 0.30 -13.50 -5.01
C THR A 43 1.06 -14.48 -5.92
N ARG A 44 0.41 -15.08 -6.93
CA ARG A 44 1.04 -16.03 -7.86
C ARG A 44 1.82 -15.32 -8.96
N SER A 45 1.41 -14.13 -9.38
CA SER A 45 2.20 -13.28 -10.30
C SER A 45 3.45 -12.69 -9.61
N ALA A 46 3.40 -12.42 -8.31
CA ALA A 46 4.56 -12.02 -7.50
C ALA A 46 5.55 -13.17 -7.21
N ARG A 47 5.18 -14.44 -7.45
CA ARG A 47 6.06 -15.62 -7.30
C ARG A 47 6.71 -16.08 -8.61
N ARG A 48 6.26 -15.58 -9.77
CA ARG A 48 7.03 -15.76 -11.01
C ARG A 48 8.28 -14.86 -10.93
N PRO A 49 9.43 -15.27 -11.49
CA PRO A 49 10.61 -14.41 -11.54
C PRO A 49 10.31 -13.20 -12.43
N GLY A 50 9.84 -12.13 -11.78
CA GLY A 50 9.43 -10.84 -12.32
C GLY A 50 9.40 -9.83 -11.15
N PRO A 51 9.54 -8.52 -11.40
CA PRO A 51 10.31 -7.61 -10.54
C PRO A 51 9.58 -7.10 -9.28
N VAL A 52 8.63 -7.87 -8.73
CA VAL A 52 7.97 -7.50 -7.47
C VAL A 52 8.84 -7.90 -6.29
N THR A 53 9.99 -7.26 -6.18
CA THR A 53 10.83 -7.34 -4.97
C THR A 53 10.27 -6.37 -3.93
N SER A 54 10.11 -6.84 -2.69
CA SER A 54 9.84 -5.91 -1.61
C SER A 54 11.08 -5.02 -1.44
N ARG A 55 10.94 -3.70 -1.66
CA ARG A 55 11.99 -2.74 -1.33
C ARG A 55 12.39 -2.89 0.14
N ARG A 56 13.66 -2.60 0.43
CA ARG A 56 14.35 -2.59 1.75
C ARG A 56 13.41 -2.78 2.94
N THR A 57 13.59 -3.88 3.66
CA THR A 57 12.78 -4.23 4.83
C THR A 57 13.59 -3.98 6.10
N TRP A 58 13.02 -3.19 7.01
CA TRP A 58 13.57 -2.99 8.35
C TRP A 58 12.81 -3.86 9.32
N ARG A 59 13.52 -4.56 10.21
CA ARG A 59 12.92 -5.43 11.22
C ARG A 59 13.20 -4.87 12.60
N PHE A 60 12.18 -4.80 13.42
CA PHE A 60 12.24 -4.40 14.82
C PHE A 60 11.69 -5.55 15.67
N PRO A 61 12.31 -5.91 16.79
CA PRO A 61 11.72 -6.87 17.71
C PRO A 61 10.39 -6.31 18.24
N GLN A 62 9.43 -7.18 18.55
CA GLN A 62 8.08 -6.79 18.96
C GLN A 62 8.03 -5.81 20.15
N PRO A 63 8.93 -5.86 21.16
CA PRO A 63 8.97 -4.85 22.21
C PRO A 63 9.25 -3.42 21.72
N GLU A 64 9.89 -3.26 20.56
CA GLU A 64 10.31 -1.96 19.98
C GLU A 64 9.25 -1.38 19.02
N VAL A 65 7.95 -1.64 19.25
CA VAL A 65 6.87 -1.10 18.39
C VAL A 65 6.93 0.42 18.28
N ARG A 66 7.27 1.12 19.35
CA ARG A 66 7.34 2.59 19.35
C ARG A 66 8.38 3.10 18.34
N ASP A 67 9.55 2.47 18.32
CA ASP A 67 10.65 2.84 17.42
C ASP A 67 10.33 2.43 15.98
N ALA A 68 9.66 1.28 15.81
CA ALA A 68 9.16 0.84 14.52
C ALA A 68 8.15 1.84 13.91
N VAL A 69 7.23 2.37 14.72
CA VAL A 69 6.23 3.38 14.30
C VAL A 69 6.91 4.71 13.97
N GLN A 70 7.81 5.19 14.84
CA GLN A 70 8.58 6.41 14.56
C GLN A 70 9.38 6.28 13.26
N GLN A 71 10.01 5.13 13.03
CA GLN A 71 10.77 4.85 11.81
C GLN A 71 9.87 4.70 10.57
N ALA A 72 8.62 4.27 10.73
CA ALA A 72 7.64 4.19 9.66
C ALA A 72 7.11 5.58 9.25
N GLY A 73 6.95 6.49 10.20
CA GLY A 73 6.42 7.85 9.96
C GLY A 73 7.41 8.86 9.39
N ARG A 74 8.70 8.52 9.22
CA ARG A 74 9.70 9.48 8.71
C ARG A 74 9.41 9.86 7.25
N PRO A 75 9.34 11.17 6.92
CA PRO A 75 9.12 11.61 5.54
C PRO A 75 10.27 11.16 4.62
N GLY A 76 9.96 10.88 3.35
CA GLY A 76 10.94 10.42 2.35
C GLY A 76 11.45 8.98 2.54
N ARG A 77 10.97 8.26 3.56
CA ARG A 77 11.37 6.89 3.84
C ARG A 77 10.84 5.92 2.77
N THR A 78 11.72 5.06 2.27
CA THR A 78 11.38 3.99 1.32
C THR A 78 11.41 2.61 2.01
N GLY A 79 10.53 1.71 1.59
CA GLY A 79 10.52 0.31 2.06
C GLY A 79 9.62 0.06 3.27
N LYS A 80 9.53 -1.21 3.72
CA LYS A 80 8.58 -1.66 4.77
C LYS A 80 9.23 -1.78 6.15
N VAL A 81 8.50 -1.48 7.21
CA VAL A 81 8.88 -1.81 8.59
C VAL A 81 8.11 -3.05 9.00
N LEU A 82 8.79 -4.07 9.50
CA LEU A 82 8.19 -5.28 10.02
C LEU A 82 8.52 -5.41 11.49
N LEU A 83 7.53 -5.85 12.27
CA LEU A 83 7.76 -6.36 13.60
C LEU A 83 8.18 -7.83 13.48
N ALA A 84 9.25 -8.19 14.17
CA ALA A 84 9.76 -9.54 14.28
C ALA A 84 9.43 -10.06 15.69
N SER A 85 8.99 -11.31 15.75
CA SER A 85 8.82 -12.10 16.96
C SER A 85 10.17 -12.47 17.56
#